data_AF-A0A9D1XMM7-F1
#
_entry.id   AF-A0A9D1XMM7-F1
#
_cell.length_a   1.000
_cell.length_b   1.000
_cell.length_c   1.000
_cell.angle_alpha   90.00
_cell.angle_beta   90.00
_cell.angle_gamma   90.00
#
_symmetry.space_group_name_H-M   'P 1'
#
loop_
_entity.id
_entity.type
_entity.pdbx_description
1 polymer ?
#
loop_
_entity_poly.entity_id
_entity_poly.type
_entity_poly.pdbx_seq_one_letter_code
_entity_poly.pdbx_strand_id
1 'polypeptide(L)'
;MNFDDVKAKYRRKNKILFSRESLCLQELIALICKQKHRTIVMWILQWANQTADILNKRYPDEERFNNAIVQSTRWAMGKIKMPIAKKAILDCHKVAKEIDDPIDIALCHAIGQACSSVHVETHAIGFVFYDLTALVLELGIDNFEAAASNKIEQYINTLKLWESEIDNYSGPWASFLLNDNKINKELLIANKKADK
;
A
#
# COMPACT_ATOMS: atom_id res chain seq x y z
N MET A 1 -18.58 -8.88 -2.66
CA MET A 1 -18.01 -8.23 -1.46
C MET A 1 -19.00 -7.18 -0.93
N ASN A 2 -18.95 -6.80 0.35
CA ASN A 2 -19.79 -5.72 0.90
C ASN A 2 -19.01 -4.38 0.90
N PHE A 3 -19.61 -3.33 0.31
CA PHE A 3 -19.03 -1.98 0.20
C PHE A 3 -19.92 -0.88 0.81
N ASP A 4 -20.84 -1.22 1.71
CA ASP A 4 -21.79 -0.25 2.29
C ASP A 4 -21.07 0.87 3.06
N ASP A 5 -19.97 0.55 3.73
CA ASP A 5 -19.16 1.53 4.45
C ASP A 5 -18.47 2.54 3.50
N VAL A 6 -18.03 2.06 2.33
CA VAL A 6 -17.43 2.88 1.27
C VAL A 6 -18.45 3.88 0.75
N LYS A 7 -19.67 3.41 0.43
CA LYS A 7 -20.78 4.27 0.00
C LYS A 7 -21.17 5.30 1.07
N ALA A 8 -21.20 4.89 2.33
CA ALA A 8 -21.49 5.80 3.43
C ALA A 8 -20.41 6.88 3.60
N LYS A 9 -19.12 6.51 3.53
CA LYS A 9 -17.99 7.45 3.59
C LYS A 9 -17.98 8.41 2.41
N TYR A 10 -18.33 7.93 1.21
CA TYR A 10 -18.44 8.77 0.01
C TYR A 10 -19.52 9.84 0.16
N ARG A 11 -20.73 9.46 0.63
CA ARG A 11 -21.83 10.41 0.91
C ARG A 11 -21.45 11.47 1.94
N ARG A 12 -20.58 11.12 2.90
CA ARG A 12 -20.03 12.03 3.92
C ARG A 12 -18.85 12.87 3.42
N LYS A 13 -18.46 12.73 2.15
CA LYS A 13 -17.33 13.44 1.51
C LYS A 13 -15.99 13.17 2.20
N ASN A 14 -15.80 11.96 2.73
CA ASN A 14 -14.51 11.56 3.27
C ASN A 14 -13.46 11.48 2.15
N LYS A 15 -12.23 11.92 2.44
CA LYS A 15 -11.10 11.82 1.49
C LYS A 15 -10.58 10.40 1.28
N ILE A 16 -10.82 9.51 2.24
CA ILE A 16 -10.43 8.09 2.19
C ILE A 16 -11.69 7.27 2.42
N LEU A 17 -11.96 6.34 1.51
CA LEU A 17 -13.22 5.60 1.49
C LEU A 17 -13.11 4.19 2.09
N PHE A 18 -11.89 3.68 2.25
CA PHE A 18 -11.62 2.37 2.84
C PHE A 18 -10.96 2.53 4.21
N SER A 19 -11.19 1.59 5.09
CA SER A 19 -10.53 1.53 6.40
C SER A 19 -10.32 0.09 6.85
N ARG A 20 -9.73 -0.09 8.03
CA ARG A 20 -9.51 -1.43 8.61
C ARG A 20 -10.82 -2.12 8.98
N GLU A 21 -11.92 -1.38 9.04
CA GLU A 21 -13.27 -1.85 9.33
C GLU A 21 -14.06 -2.19 8.06
N SER A 22 -13.53 -1.87 6.87
CA SER A 22 -14.19 -2.17 5.61
C SER A 22 -14.35 -3.69 5.46
N LEU A 23 -15.60 -4.15 5.35
CA LEU A 23 -15.91 -5.59 5.33
C LEU A 23 -15.28 -6.29 4.12
N CYS A 24 -15.24 -5.62 2.97
CA CYS A 24 -14.56 -6.10 1.77
C CYS A 24 -13.05 -6.35 1.94
N LEU A 25 -12.40 -5.79 2.96
CA LEU A 25 -10.95 -5.91 3.16
C LEU A 25 -10.57 -6.89 4.28
N GLN A 26 -11.52 -7.50 4.99
CA GLN A 26 -11.20 -8.33 6.16
C GLN A 26 -10.38 -9.56 5.80
N GLU A 27 -10.65 -10.21 4.67
CA GLU A 27 -9.85 -11.35 4.20
C GLU A 27 -8.40 -10.93 3.91
N LEU A 28 -8.21 -9.83 3.20
CA LEU A 28 -6.88 -9.30 2.87
C LEU A 28 -6.13 -8.89 4.14
N ILE A 29 -6.77 -8.22 5.09
CA ILE A 29 -6.16 -7.84 6.37
C ILE A 29 -5.74 -9.09 7.15
N ALA A 30 -6.61 -10.10 7.24
CA ALA A 30 -6.28 -11.35 7.90
C ALA A 30 -5.09 -12.07 7.25
N LEU A 31 -4.97 -11.98 5.92
CA LEU A 31 -3.81 -12.50 5.19
C LEU A 31 -2.55 -11.70 5.52
N ILE A 32 -2.59 -10.36 5.46
CA ILE A 32 -1.47 -9.46 5.79
C ILE A 32 -0.92 -9.75 7.20
N CYS A 33 -1.79 -9.96 8.18
CA CYS A 33 -1.41 -10.24 9.57
C CYS A 33 -0.53 -11.48 9.75
N LYS A 34 -0.56 -12.42 8.80
CA LYS A 34 0.19 -13.69 8.84
C LYS A 34 1.53 -13.62 8.12
N GLN A 35 1.79 -12.53 7.39
CA GLN A 35 2.93 -12.46 6.49
C GLN A 35 4.21 -12.03 7.21
N LYS A 36 5.33 -12.55 6.70
CA LYS A 36 6.66 -12.03 6.98
C LYS A 36 6.78 -10.60 6.48
N HIS A 37 7.59 -9.78 7.16
CA HIS A 37 7.80 -8.39 6.75
C HIS A 37 8.35 -8.28 5.32
N ARG A 38 9.27 -9.19 4.93
CA ARG A 38 9.82 -9.25 3.56
C ARG A 38 8.74 -9.50 2.49
N THR A 39 7.78 -10.37 2.77
CA THR A 39 6.65 -10.65 1.88
C THR A 39 5.85 -9.38 1.63
N ILE A 40 5.50 -8.66 2.71
CA ILE A 40 4.75 -7.40 2.64
C ILE A 40 5.51 -6.37 1.81
N VAL A 41 6.82 -6.24 2.01
CA VAL A 41 7.66 -5.28 1.28
C VAL A 41 7.69 -5.58 -0.21
N MET A 42 7.95 -6.82 -0.63
CA MET A 42 7.98 -7.17 -2.05
C MET A 42 6.62 -6.98 -2.71
N TRP A 43 5.58 -7.48 -2.05
CA TRP A 43 4.21 -7.38 -2.53
C TRP A 43 3.78 -5.94 -2.77
N ILE A 44 3.98 -5.06 -1.78
CA ILE A 44 3.46 -3.70 -1.89
C ILE A 44 4.32 -2.80 -2.78
N LEU A 45 5.64 -3.02 -2.85
CA LEU A 45 6.49 -2.29 -3.79
C LEU A 45 6.23 -2.69 -5.25
N GLN A 46 5.83 -3.94 -5.52
CA GLN A 46 5.34 -4.32 -6.86
C GLN A 46 4.12 -3.48 -7.26
N TRP A 47 3.14 -3.35 -6.36
CA TRP A 47 1.97 -2.52 -6.61
C TRP A 47 2.31 -1.03 -6.74
N ALA A 48 3.25 -0.52 -5.94
CA ALA A 48 3.73 0.85 -6.05
C ALA A 48 4.31 1.16 -7.44
N ASN A 49 5.06 0.22 -8.05
CA ASN A 49 5.57 0.41 -9.41
C ASN A 49 4.43 0.55 -10.42
N GLN A 50 3.40 -0.30 -10.35
CA GLN A 50 2.25 -0.20 -11.24
C GLN A 50 1.49 1.13 -11.06
N THR A 51 1.34 1.58 -9.82
CA THR A 51 0.71 2.88 -9.52
C THR A 51 1.57 4.05 -10.03
N ALA A 52 2.90 3.96 -9.90
CA ALA A 52 3.80 4.95 -10.44
C ALA A 52 3.71 5.02 -11.98
N ASP A 53 3.56 3.90 -12.69
CA ASP A 53 3.39 3.90 -14.15
C ASP A 53 2.13 4.68 -14.59
N ILE A 54 1.06 4.68 -13.79
CA ILE A 54 -0.14 5.47 -14.07
C ILE A 54 0.18 6.97 -13.93
N LEU A 55 0.83 7.36 -12.83
CA LEU A 55 1.18 8.75 -12.57
C LEU A 55 2.25 9.28 -13.54
N ASN A 56 3.25 8.48 -13.90
CA ASN A 56 4.31 8.86 -14.83
C ASN A 56 3.77 9.17 -16.24
N LYS A 57 2.65 8.56 -16.64
CA LYS A 57 1.98 8.90 -17.91
C LYS A 57 1.33 10.28 -17.87
N ARG A 58 0.89 10.74 -16.69
CA ARG A 58 0.23 12.04 -16.47
C ARG A 58 1.24 13.14 -16.14
N TYR A 59 2.31 12.79 -15.43
CA TYR A 59 3.37 13.67 -14.95
C TYR A 59 4.75 13.11 -15.33
N PRO A 60 5.13 13.16 -16.62
CA PRO A 60 6.35 12.51 -17.11
C PRO A 60 7.64 13.08 -16.51
N ASP A 61 7.62 14.34 -16.09
CA ASP A 61 8.77 15.02 -15.48
C ASP A 61 8.81 14.86 -13.94
N GLU A 62 7.82 14.17 -13.34
CA GLU A 62 7.75 14.00 -11.89
C GLU A 62 8.52 12.76 -11.42
N GLU A 63 9.82 12.95 -11.17
CA GLU A 63 10.70 11.85 -10.77
C GLU A 63 10.48 11.36 -9.33
N ARG A 64 9.79 12.12 -8.45
CA ARG A 64 9.71 11.78 -7.02
C ARG A 64 8.98 10.47 -6.75
N PHE A 65 8.03 10.08 -7.60
CA PHE A 65 7.33 8.78 -7.48
C PHE A 65 8.31 7.60 -7.61
N ASN A 66 9.05 7.56 -8.71
CA ASN A 66 10.03 6.51 -8.99
C ASN A 66 11.18 6.55 -7.99
N ASN A 67 11.66 7.75 -7.64
CA ASN A 67 12.73 7.89 -6.67
C ASN A 67 12.34 7.35 -5.29
N ALA A 68 11.11 7.57 -4.81
CA ALA A 68 10.66 7.00 -3.53
C ALA A 68 10.71 5.47 -3.55
N ILE A 69 10.24 4.83 -4.62
CA ILE A 69 10.26 3.38 -4.78
C ILE A 69 11.70 2.87 -4.84
N VAL A 70 12.57 3.50 -5.63
CA VAL A 70 13.99 3.12 -5.76
C VAL A 70 14.71 3.22 -4.41
N GLN A 71 14.54 4.33 -3.68
CA GLN A 71 15.20 4.47 -2.38
C GLN A 71 14.62 3.49 -1.34
N SER A 72 13.30 3.24 -1.34
CA SER A 72 12.71 2.24 -0.45
C SER A 72 13.20 0.82 -0.76
N THR A 73 13.34 0.45 -2.03
CA THR A 73 13.95 -0.84 -2.44
C THR A 73 15.40 -0.92 -1.98
N ARG A 74 16.21 0.13 -2.22
CA ARG A 74 17.61 0.17 -1.75
C ARG A 74 17.70 0.08 -0.23
N TRP A 75 16.76 0.67 0.50
CA TRP A 75 16.70 0.58 1.94
C TRP A 75 16.32 -0.82 2.41
N ALA A 76 15.32 -1.45 1.78
CA ALA A 76 14.95 -2.83 2.04
C ALA A 76 16.10 -3.81 1.77
N MET A 77 16.96 -3.51 0.79
CA MET A 77 18.19 -4.25 0.50
C MET A 77 19.36 -3.96 1.45
N GLY A 78 19.22 -3.02 2.40
CA GLY A 78 20.30 -2.60 3.28
C GLY A 78 21.38 -1.73 2.63
N LYS A 79 21.15 -1.24 1.39
CA LYS A 79 22.13 -0.44 0.63
C LYS A 79 22.19 1.03 1.05
N ILE A 80 21.16 1.54 1.72
CA ILE A 80 21.09 2.91 2.24
C ILE A 80 20.46 2.91 3.63
N LYS A 81 20.68 4.00 4.38
CA LYS A 81 20.06 4.19 5.70
C LYS A 81 18.65 4.78 5.56
N MET A 82 17.80 4.48 6.54
CA MET A 82 16.41 4.95 6.62
C MET A 82 16.23 6.46 6.34
N PRO A 83 17.06 7.40 6.86
CA PRO A 83 16.84 8.82 6.60
C PRO A 83 16.84 9.20 5.11
N ILE A 84 17.60 8.49 4.28
CA ILE A 84 17.66 8.73 2.82
C ILE A 84 16.34 8.29 2.18
N ALA A 85 15.87 7.07 2.46
CA ALA A 85 14.57 6.59 1.98
C ALA A 85 13.42 7.45 2.50
N LYS A 86 13.43 7.79 3.79
CA LYS A 86 12.42 8.65 4.42
C LYS A 86 12.33 10.00 3.71
N LYS A 87 13.45 10.62 3.35
CA LYS A 87 13.44 11.88 2.60
C LYS A 87 12.72 11.70 1.27
N ALA A 88 13.06 10.67 0.49
CA ALA A 88 12.43 10.40 -0.81
C ALA A 88 10.92 10.11 -0.68
N ILE A 89 10.50 9.35 0.34
CA ILE A 89 9.08 9.08 0.65
C ILE A 89 8.34 10.39 0.97
N LEU A 90 8.93 11.24 1.80
CA LEU A 90 8.33 12.53 2.15
C LEU A 90 8.25 13.46 0.94
N ASP A 91 9.25 13.46 0.07
CA ASP A 91 9.24 14.24 -1.17
C ASP A 91 8.14 13.75 -2.12
N CYS A 92 7.93 12.43 -2.24
CA CYS A 92 6.79 11.87 -2.95
C CYS A 92 5.46 12.35 -2.35
N HIS A 93 5.29 12.33 -1.02
CA HIS A 93 4.08 12.86 -0.38
C HIS A 93 3.85 14.36 -0.58
N LYS A 94 4.89 15.16 -0.86
CA LYS A 94 4.72 16.59 -1.15
C LYS A 94 4.01 16.81 -2.48
N VAL A 95 4.20 15.92 -3.46
CA VAL A 95 3.53 16.01 -4.77
C VAL A 95 2.01 16.09 -4.61
N ALA A 96 1.42 15.34 -3.67
CA ALA A 96 -0.01 15.39 -3.37
C ALA A 96 -0.54 16.77 -2.94
N LYS A 97 0.34 17.74 -2.62
CA LYS A 97 -0.03 19.14 -2.33
C LYS A 97 0.20 20.09 -3.51
N GLU A 98 0.83 19.59 -4.57
CA GLU A 98 1.26 20.34 -5.75
C GLU A 98 0.41 19.99 -6.99
N ILE A 99 -0.49 19.01 -6.87
CA ILE A 99 -1.45 18.58 -7.88
C ILE A 99 -2.87 18.73 -7.36
N ASP A 100 -3.84 18.89 -8.26
CA ASP A 100 -5.24 19.18 -7.92
C ASP A 100 -6.18 17.98 -8.10
N ASP A 101 -5.82 17.00 -8.93
CA ASP A 101 -6.69 15.87 -9.23
C ASP A 101 -6.79 14.91 -8.03
N PRO A 102 -8.00 14.66 -7.48
CA PRO A 102 -8.17 13.85 -6.28
C PRO A 102 -7.82 12.36 -6.48
N ILE A 103 -7.91 11.83 -7.71
CA ILE A 103 -7.48 10.47 -8.06
C ILE A 103 -5.96 10.42 -7.96
N ASP A 104 -5.26 11.36 -8.59
CA ASP A 104 -3.79 11.40 -8.56
C ASP A 104 -3.22 11.65 -7.17
N ILE A 105 -3.88 12.52 -6.37
CA ILE A 105 -3.54 12.73 -4.96
C ILE A 105 -3.62 11.42 -4.17
N ALA A 106 -4.69 10.64 -4.38
CA ALA A 106 -4.85 9.35 -3.72
C ALA A 106 -3.76 8.36 -4.16
N LEU A 107 -3.48 8.23 -5.47
CA LEU A 107 -2.40 7.37 -5.97
C LEU A 107 -1.02 7.78 -5.44
N CYS A 108 -0.74 9.08 -5.34
CA CYS A 108 0.48 9.61 -4.73
C CYS A 108 0.61 9.18 -3.26
N HIS A 109 -0.46 9.30 -2.47
CA HIS A 109 -0.48 8.81 -1.11
C HIS A 109 -0.31 7.29 -1.02
N ALA A 110 -0.88 6.53 -1.96
CA ALA A 110 -0.69 5.10 -2.04
C ALA A 110 0.81 4.75 -2.16
N ILE A 111 1.52 5.33 -3.13
CA ILE A 111 2.97 5.09 -3.32
C ILE A 111 3.76 5.36 -2.04
N GLY A 112 3.50 6.49 -1.37
CA GLY A 112 4.20 6.82 -0.13
C GLY A 112 3.91 5.82 1.01
N GLN A 113 2.70 5.29 1.11
CA GLN A 113 2.36 4.21 2.06
C GLN A 113 3.08 2.90 1.71
N ALA A 114 3.09 2.49 0.44
CA ALA A 114 3.84 1.30 0.01
C ALA A 114 5.31 1.42 0.37
N CYS A 115 5.94 2.55 0.03
CA CYS A 115 7.35 2.81 0.33
C CYS A 115 7.64 2.84 1.85
N SER A 116 6.70 3.32 2.66
CA SER A 116 6.79 3.33 4.12
C SER A 116 6.64 1.93 4.74
N SER A 117 6.15 0.95 3.99
CA SER A 117 5.98 -0.42 4.49
C SER A 117 7.31 -1.12 4.80
N VAL A 118 8.41 -0.62 4.23
CA VAL A 118 9.77 -1.05 4.61
C VAL A 118 10.05 -0.73 6.08
N HIS A 119 9.47 0.34 6.64
CA HIS A 119 9.59 0.66 8.06
C HIS A 119 8.79 -0.33 8.93
N VAL A 120 7.52 -0.55 8.56
CA VAL A 120 6.55 -1.31 9.34
C VAL A 120 5.38 -1.75 8.45
N GLU A 121 4.88 -2.96 8.69
CA GLU A 121 3.89 -3.66 7.87
C GLU A 121 2.56 -2.91 7.77
N THR A 122 2.22 -2.10 8.77
CA THR A 122 0.93 -1.41 8.90
C THR A 122 0.66 -0.35 7.83
N HIS A 123 1.70 0.05 7.09
CA HIS A 123 1.55 0.96 5.95
C HIS A 123 1.03 0.25 4.69
N ALA A 124 1.16 -1.07 4.58
CA ALA A 124 0.76 -1.79 3.37
C ALA A 124 -0.74 -1.72 3.13
N ILE A 125 -1.55 -1.90 4.17
CA ILE A 125 -3.00 -1.70 4.06
C ILE A 125 -3.36 -0.23 3.77
N GLY A 126 -2.50 0.71 4.17
CA GLY A 126 -2.62 2.12 3.80
C GLY A 126 -2.55 2.35 2.29
N PHE A 127 -1.64 1.67 1.59
CA PHE A 127 -1.60 1.70 0.12
C PHE A 127 -2.93 1.24 -0.48
N VAL A 128 -3.46 0.11 -0.01
CA VAL A 128 -4.74 -0.46 -0.49
C VAL A 128 -5.88 0.52 -0.31
N PHE A 129 -5.94 1.24 0.82
CA PHE A 129 -7.01 2.22 1.05
C PHE A 129 -6.99 3.37 0.05
N TYR A 130 -5.81 3.91 -0.24
CA TYR A 130 -5.67 5.03 -1.16
C TYR A 130 -5.86 4.59 -2.62
N ASP A 131 -5.29 3.46 -3.02
CA ASP A 131 -5.43 2.93 -4.38
C ASP A 131 -6.90 2.60 -4.71
N LEU A 132 -7.61 1.91 -3.81
CA LEU A 132 -9.03 1.64 -3.99
C LEU A 132 -9.88 2.91 -3.92
N THR A 133 -9.48 3.91 -3.12
CA THR A 133 -10.17 5.21 -3.13
C THR A 133 -10.03 5.89 -4.50
N ALA A 134 -8.85 5.88 -5.10
CA ALA A 134 -8.62 6.40 -6.45
C ALA A 134 -9.51 5.68 -7.48
N LEU A 135 -9.61 4.35 -7.39
CA LEU A 135 -10.48 3.54 -8.26
C LEU A 135 -11.97 3.91 -8.13
N VAL A 136 -12.46 4.14 -6.90
CA VAL A 136 -13.85 4.59 -6.70
C VAL A 136 -14.08 5.98 -7.30
N LEU A 137 -13.12 6.89 -7.16
CA LEU A 137 -13.21 8.24 -7.71
C LEU A 137 -13.19 8.21 -9.26
N GLU A 138 -12.40 7.34 -9.85
CA GLU A 138 -12.30 7.18 -11.31
C GLU A 138 -13.56 6.60 -11.94
N LEU A 139 -14.15 5.56 -11.33
CA LEU A 139 -15.30 4.84 -11.89
C LEU A 139 -16.66 5.41 -11.46
N GLY A 140 -16.67 6.21 -10.39
CA GLY A 140 -17.87 6.72 -9.75
C GLY A 140 -18.53 5.72 -8.80
N ILE A 141 -19.28 6.26 -7.84
CA ILE A 141 -19.82 5.51 -6.70
C ILE A 141 -20.84 4.41 -7.08
N ASP A 142 -21.42 4.49 -8.27
CA ASP A 142 -22.43 3.54 -8.74
C ASP A 142 -21.83 2.37 -9.55
N ASN A 143 -20.57 2.46 -10.00
CA ASN A 143 -19.98 1.49 -10.94
C ASN A 143 -18.72 0.78 -10.41
N PHE A 144 -18.18 1.18 -9.26
CA PHE A 144 -16.86 0.72 -8.80
C PHE A 144 -16.81 -0.73 -8.30
N GLU A 145 -17.92 -1.30 -7.84
CA GLU A 145 -17.92 -2.51 -6.99
C GLU A 145 -17.27 -3.73 -7.65
N ALA A 146 -17.54 -3.93 -8.95
CA ALA A 146 -16.96 -5.04 -9.72
C ALA A 146 -15.43 -4.88 -9.86
N ALA A 147 -14.98 -3.68 -10.22
CA ALA A 147 -13.55 -3.37 -10.36
C ALA A 147 -12.82 -3.42 -9.01
N ALA A 148 -13.42 -2.91 -7.94
CA ALA A 148 -12.86 -2.97 -6.60
C ALA A 148 -12.75 -4.42 -6.10
N SER A 149 -13.78 -5.25 -6.34
CA SER A 149 -13.72 -6.68 -5.98
C SER A 149 -12.58 -7.38 -6.71
N ASN A 150 -12.46 -7.17 -8.03
CA ASN A 150 -11.37 -7.74 -8.82
C ASN A 150 -9.99 -7.26 -8.34
N LYS A 151 -9.84 -5.97 -8.04
CA LYS A 151 -8.59 -5.41 -7.52
C LYS A 151 -8.21 -6.00 -6.15
N ILE A 152 -9.18 -6.22 -5.26
CA ILE A 152 -8.97 -6.88 -3.97
C ILE A 152 -8.54 -8.34 -4.16
N GLU A 153 -9.13 -9.06 -5.10
CA GLU A 153 -8.69 -10.42 -5.44
C GLU A 153 -7.26 -10.44 -5.99
N GLN A 154 -6.89 -9.47 -6.83
CA GLN A 154 -5.52 -9.33 -7.31
C GLN A 154 -4.54 -9.06 -6.14
N TYR A 155 -4.92 -8.23 -5.18
CA TYR A 155 -4.14 -8.01 -3.96
C TYR A 155 -3.89 -9.31 -3.19
N ILE A 156 -4.95 -10.09 -2.97
CA ILE A 156 -4.87 -11.38 -2.26
C ILE A 156 -3.99 -12.37 -3.03
N ASN A 157 -4.20 -12.51 -4.34
CA ASN A 157 -3.48 -13.48 -5.17
C ASN A 157 -1.98 -13.16 -5.26
N THR A 158 -1.64 -11.88 -5.46
CA THR A 158 -0.23 -11.45 -5.49
C THR A 158 0.44 -11.58 -4.13
N LEU A 159 -0.29 -11.38 -3.03
CA LEU A 159 0.24 -11.60 -1.68
C LEU A 159 0.56 -13.08 -1.44
N LYS A 160 -0.34 -13.99 -1.82
CA LYS A 160 -0.12 -15.45 -1.74
C LYS A 160 1.06 -15.91 -2.60
N LEU A 161 1.24 -15.30 -3.78
CA LEU A 161 2.41 -15.58 -4.62
C LEU A 161 3.71 -15.16 -3.91
N TRP A 162 3.76 -13.96 -3.33
CA TRP A 162 4.96 -13.55 -2.58
C TRP A 162 5.17 -14.40 -1.34
N GLU A 163 4.12 -14.84 -0.66
CA GLU A 163 4.20 -15.76 0.47
C GLU A 163 4.91 -17.06 0.10
N SER A 164 4.63 -17.64 -1.07
CA SER A 164 5.29 -18.85 -1.55
C SER A 164 6.72 -18.63 -2.05
N GLU A 165 7.04 -17.43 -2.54
CA GLU A 165 8.34 -17.14 -3.17
C GLU A 165 9.37 -16.49 -2.24
N ILE A 166 8.95 -15.87 -1.13
CA ILE A 166 9.84 -14.98 -0.35
C ILE A 166 11.07 -15.69 0.22
N ASP A 167 10.96 -16.96 0.56
CA ASP A 167 12.07 -17.76 1.10
C ASP A 167 13.05 -18.24 0.02
N ASN A 168 12.61 -18.27 -1.25
CA ASN A 168 13.44 -18.56 -2.42
C ASN A 168 14.12 -17.30 -2.98
N TYR A 169 13.67 -16.11 -2.58
CA TYR A 169 14.26 -14.86 -3.04
C TYR A 169 15.69 -14.68 -2.51
N SER A 170 16.67 -14.77 -3.41
CA SER A 170 18.11 -14.72 -3.11
C SER A 170 18.70 -13.30 -3.08
N GLY A 171 17.87 -12.26 -3.26
CA GLY A 171 18.32 -10.87 -3.22
C GLY A 171 18.71 -10.42 -1.81
N PRO A 172 19.53 -9.36 -1.68
CA PRO A 172 19.98 -8.87 -0.40
C PRO A 172 18.83 -8.25 0.40
N TRP A 173 18.91 -8.40 1.73
CA TRP A 173 17.99 -7.81 2.68
C TRP A 173 18.74 -7.00 3.74
N ALA A 174 18.13 -5.91 4.19
CA ALA A 174 18.54 -5.25 5.41
C ALA A 174 18.34 -6.21 6.59
N SER A 175 19.28 -6.21 7.54
CA SER A 175 19.26 -7.14 8.68
C SER A 175 17.97 -7.09 9.50
N PHE A 176 17.35 -5.91 9.62
CA PHE A 176 16.09 -5.75 10.36
C PHE A 176 14.88 -6.42 9.69
N LEU A 177 14.94 -6.72 8.39
CA LEU A 177 13.90 -7.45 7.65
C LEU A 177 14.09 -8.97 7.73
N LEU A 178 15.25 -9.46 8.18
CA LEU A 178 15.53 -10.90 8.29
C LEU A 178 15.02 -11.52 9.59
N ASN A 179 14.44 -10.72 10.50
CA ASN A 179 13.87 -11.23 11.74
C ASN A 179 12.41 -11.66 11.56
N ASP A 180 12.22 -12.88 11.05
CA ASP A 180 10.89 -13.47 10.82
C ASP A 180 10.16 -13.84 12.13
N ASN A 181 10.83 -13.81 13.29
CA ASN A 181 10.21 -14.07 14.60
C ASN A 181 9.47 -12.85 15.17
N LYS A 182 9.63 -11.67 14.55
CA LYS A 182 8.97 -10.45 14.99
C LYS A 182 7.48 -10.55 14.67
N ILE A 183 6.64 -10.34 15.68
CA ILE A 183 5.19 -10.30 15.49
C ILE A 183 4.84 -9.15 14.53
N ASN A 184 4.11 -9.50 13.48
CA ASN A 184 3.58 -8.57 12.49
C ASN A 184 2.79 -7.45 13.18
N LYS A 185 3.11 -6.19 12.87
CA LYS A 185 2.50 -5.05 13.58
C LYS A 185 1.02 -4.85 13.23
N GLU A 186 0.55 -5.31 12.08
CA GLU A 186 -0.88 -5.29 11.72
C GLU A 186 -1.67 -6.28 12.60
N LEU A 187 -1.10 -7.45 12.90
CA LEU A 187 -1.69 -8.42 13.84
C LEU A 187 -1.84 -7.82 15.25
N LEU A 188 -0.83 -7.08 15.73
CA LEU A 188 -0.93 -6.40 17.03
C LEU A 188 -2.04 -5.34 17.07
N ILE A 189 -2.30 -4.66 15.95
CA ILE A 189 -3.41 -3.69 15.85
C ILE A 189 -4.75 -4.43 15.85
N ALA A 190 -4.86 -5.54 15.12
CA ALA A 190 -6.08 -6.34 15.05
C ALA A 190 -6.47 -6.88 16.44
N ASN A 191 -5.52 -7.46 17.19
CA ASN A 191 -5.80 -8.01 18.52
C ASN A 191 -6.24 -6.92 19.52
N LYS A 192 -5.59 -5.75 19.53
CA LYS A 192 -5.98 -4.62 20.39
C LYS A 192 -7.38 -4.08 20.13
N LYS A 193 -7.93 -4.33 18.94
CA LYS A 193 -9.31 -3.95 18.60
C LYS A 193 -10.32 -5.02 19.00
N ALA A 194 -9.95 -6.31 18.99
CA ALA A 194 -10.80 -7.39 19.45
C ALA A 194 -11.04 -7.34 20.98
N ASP A 195 -10.08 -6.78 21.73
CA ASP A 195 -10.16 -6.61 23.18
C ASP A 195 -11.01 -5.39 23.63
N LYS A 196 -11.62 -4.64 22.70
CA LYS A 196 -12.43 -3.43 22.97
C LYS A 196 -13.87 -3.63 22.55
#